data_AF-A0A559N4N1-F1
#
_entry.id   AF-A0A559N4N1-F1
#
_cell.length_a   1.000
_cell.length_b   1.000
_cell.length_c   1.000
_cell.angle_alpha   90.00
_cell.angle_beta   90.00
_cell.angle_gamma   90.00
#
_symmetry.space_group_name_H-M   'P 1'
#
loop_
_entity.id
_entity.type
_entity.pdbx_description
1 polymer ?
#
loop_
_entity_poly.entity_id
_entity_poly.type
_entity_poly.pdbx_seq_one_letter_code
_entity_poly.pdbx_strand_id
1 'polypeptide(L)'
;MNIRLSKSVLSLSAVALIMASCGSAPTLVSTPVENIDALPLKVSELTEQQKQNWGHADLATDTIPGMSVDKAYKELIGNKKGTKVIVAVMDSGMDLNHEDLKNVLWTNKKEIPGNNIDDDNNGFIDDVHGYNFLGDSYNEQLESARIVRLGLGDAALQAKAKAEVKADYAEALAGKQRYEQILQAVKNADEAVKKELGKDSYTKKDLAGITAKDEAMQRNLAVLNQMYSFSASIPEAIKSITGGITYFTDQVNYNLNKDFNGRKPVGDNPYDITDTKYGNGNPMNTVDTESHGTHVAGIIAAERNNGKGANGVANNVELMSIRAVPNGDEYDKDIALGIRYAVDNGAKVINASFGKAYSPKAEWVYEALKYAAENDVLFVHAAGNDGANLDDYENHPNYPNDQIKNGAEFADNVITVGALANKYGSTMLADFSNYGKINVDVFAPGAEIYSTVPGSKYEFMGGTSMASPGVAGVAAVIRSQYPKLTAAQVKKIIMQSGIATKTKVVIGGDPSNNNTLANISTSGKMVNLYNALLLAESVSKGKVKL
;
A
#
# COMPACT_ATOMS: atom_id res chain seq x y z
N MET A 1 49.42 -47.05 -54.93
CA MET A 1 47.97 -46.96 -54.64
C MET A 1 47.71 -47.71 -53.34
N ASN A 2 47.36 -46.97 -52.29
CA ASN A 2 46.77 -47.38 -51.01
C ASN A 2 47.36 -48.55 -50.18
N ILE A 3 48.19 -48.14 -49.21
CA ILE A 3 48.21 -48.45 -47.77
C ILE A 3 48.07 -49.92 -47.32
N ARG A 4 49.13 -50.44 -46.67
CA ARG A 4 49.06 -51.21 -45.40
C ARG A 4 50.44 -51.38 -44.74
N LEU A 5 50.40 -51.56 -43.41
CA LEU A 5 51.47 -51.93 -42.45
C LEU A 5 52.33 -50.75 -41.95
N SER A 6 52.66 -50.58 -40.67
CA SER A 6 52.66 -51.46 -39.49
C SER A 6 52.80 -50.64 -38.18
N LYS A 7 52.66 -51.33 -37.05
CA LYS A 7 52.71 -50.85 -35.66
C LYS A 7 54.06 -50.25 -35.25
N SER A 8 54.02 -49.29 -34.31
CA SER A 8 54.71 -49.30 -32.99
C SER A 8 55.37 -47.98 -32.60
N VAL A 9 54.97 -47.52 -31.40
CA VAL A 9 55.77 -46.91 -30.32
C VAL A 9 56.64 -45.70 -30.68
N LEU A 10 56.23 -44.51 -30.22
CA LEU A 10 57.15 -43.64 -29.50
C LEU A 10 56.37 -42.73 -28.52
N SER A 11 56.74 -42.87 -27.27
CA SER A 11 56.31 -42.15 -26.07
C SER A 11 56.73 -40.69 -26.11
N LEU A 12 55.78 -39.76 -25.90
CA LEU A 12 56.07 -38.44 -25.33
C LEU A 12 55.03 -38.10 -24.27
N SER A 13 55.47 -38.14 -23.03
CA SER A 13 54.75 -37.72 -21.84
C SER A 13 54.61 -36.20 -21.83
N ALA A 14 53.39 -35.68 -22.02
CA ALA A 14 53.06 -34.29 -21.70
C ALA A 14 52.30 -34.29 -20.36
N VAL A 15 53.00 -33.92 -19.29
CA VAL A 15 52.41 -33.71 -17.96
C VAL A 15 51.55 -32.46 -18.01
N ALA A 16 50.23 -32.63 -17.89
CA ALA A 16 49.30 -31.55 -17.67
C ALA A 16 49.42 -31.06 -16.22
N LEU A 17 49.94 -29.84 -16.03
CA LEU A 17 49.74 -29.10 -14.78
C LEU A 17 48.29 -28.60 -14.75
N ILE A 18 47.42 -29.32 -14.04
CA ILE A 18 46.16 -28.77 -13.56
C ILE A 18 46.48 -28.04 -12.26
N MET A 19 46.63 -26.71 -12.33
CA MET A 19 46.60 -25.89 -11.13
C MET A 19 45.15 -25.80 -10.65
N ALA A 20 44.87 -26.50 -9.55
CA ALA A 20 43.67 -26.29 -8.76
C ALA A 20 43.71 -24.89 -8.14
N SER A 21 43.13 -23.91 -8.83
CA SER A 21 42.79 -22.62 -8.24
C SER A 21 41.60 -22.82 -7.31
N CYS A 22 41.87 -23.08 -6.04
CA CYS A 22 40.91 -22.83 -4.96
C CYS A 22 40.84 -21.31 -4.74
N GLY A 23 40.25 -20.60 -5.69
CA GLY A 23 39.82 -19.21 -5.50
C GLY A 23 38.53 -19.23 -4.69
N SER A 24 38.63 -19.01 -3.38
CA SER A 24 37.50 -18.53 -2.60
C SER A 24 37.01 -17.26 -3.29
N ALA A 25 35.76 -17.26 -3.76
CA ALA A 25 35.13 -16.05 -4.28
C ALA A 25 35.29 -14.96 -3.21
N PRO A 26 35.69 -13.72 -3.58
CA PRO A 26 35.82 -12.65 -2.62
C PRO A 26 34.47 -12.49 -1.92
N THR A 27 34.49 -12.60 -0.60
CA THR A 27 33.35 -12.22 0.24
C THR A 27 33.18 -10.73 0.00
N LEU A 28 32.19 -10.35 -0.81
CA LEU A 28 31.75 -8.96 -0.92
C LEU A 28 31.41 -8.51 0.50
N VAL A 29 32.24 -7.65 1.08
CA VAL A 29 31.93 -6.96 2.32
C VAL A 29 30.87 -5.92 1.98
N SER A 30 29.60 -6.33 2.05
CA SER A 30 28.45 -5.46 1.89
C SER A 30 28.41 -4.49 3.06
N THR A 31 28.52 -3.20 2.76
CA THR A 31 28.44 -2.12 3.76
C THR A 31 27.07 -1.46 3.66
N PRO A 32 26.44 -1.12 4.79
CA PRO A 32 25.21 -0.33 4.78
C PRO A 32 25.38 0.99 4.05
N VAL A 33 24.30 1.50 3.46
CA VAL A 33 24.32 2.86 2.90
C VAL A 33 24.40 3.86 4.05
N GLU A 34 25.51 4.59 4.13
CA GLU A 34 25.75 5.65 5.12
C GLU A 34 25.94 7.01 4.43
N ASN A 35 25.53 8.10 5.10
CA ASN A 35 25.76 9.49 4.71
C ASN A 35 25.12 9.94 3.37
N ILE A 36 23.80 9.75 3.24
CA ILE A 36 23.04 10.16 2.05
C ILE A 36 22.88 11.68 1.85
N ASP A 37 23.13 12.48 2.89
CA ASP A 37 22.96 13.94 2.84
C ASP A 37 23.96 14.64 1.90
N ALA A 38 25.04 13.95 1.51
CA ALA A 38 26.02 14.44 0.54
C ALA A 38 25.76 13.98 -0.90
N LEU A 39 24.72 13.18 -1.15
CA LEU A 39 24.42 12.67 -2.48
C LEU A 39 23.88 13.78 -3.40
N PRO A 40 24.25 13.76 -4.69
CA PRO A 40 23.70 14.71 -5.65
C PRO A 40 22.19 14.48 -5.82
N LEU A 41 21.43 15.57 -5.84
CA LEU A 41 20.00 15.51 -6.09
C LEU A 41 19.71 15.19 -7.56
N LYS A 42 18.71 14.36 -7.81
CA LYS A 42 18.15 14.21 -9.15
C LYS A 42 17.38 15.47 -9.54
N VAL A 43 17.84 16.13 -10.59
CA VAL A 43 17.21 17.35 -11.13
C VAL A 43 16.43 17.11 -12.41
N SER A 44 16.63 15.95 -13.06
CA SER A 44 15.87 15.54 -14.24
C SER A 44 14.56 14.84 -13.86
N GLU A 45 13.55 14.97 -14.71
CA GLU A 45 12.31 14.20 -14.58
C GLU A 45 12.58 12.69 -14.68
N LEU A 46 11.76 11.90 -13.99
CA LEU A 46 11.80 10.45 -14.09
C LEU A 46 11.29 10.00 -15.45
N THR A 47 11.97 9.02 -16.06
CA THR A 47 11.42 8.31 -17.22
C THR A 47 10.18 7.51 -16.79
N GLU A 48 9.31 7.14 -17.73
CA GLU A 48 8.11 6.34 -17.41
C GLU A 48 8.45 5.03 -16.69
N GLN A 49 9.51 4.33 -17.14
CA GLN A 49 10.00 3.13 -16.46
C GLN A 49 10.48 3.42 -15.03
N GLN A 50 11.15 4.56 -14.82
CA GLN A 50 11.55 4.99 -13.47
C GLN A 50 10.32 5.30 -12.61
N LYS A 51 9.31 6.00 -13.14
CA LYS A 51 8.06 6.26 -12.41
C LYS A 51 7.35 4.97 -12.02
N GLN A 52 7.26 3.99 -12.92
CA GLN A 52 6.59 2.72 -12.63
C GLN A 52 7.30 1.86 -11.58
N ASN A 53 8.60 2.05 -11.34
CA ASN A 53 9.41 1.21 -10.46
C ASN A 53 10.19 2.00 -9.39
N TRP A 54 9.86 3.28 -9.15
CA TRP A 54 10.68 4.17 -8.33
C TRP A 54 10.82 3.69 -6.88
N GLY A 55 9.78 3.06 -6.33
CA GLY A 55 9.80 2.51 -4.97
C GLY A 55 10.84 1.40 -4.77
N HIS A 56 11.31 0.77 -5.85
CA HIS A 56 12.33 -0.28 -5.83
C HIS A 56 13.77 0.24 -5.98
N ALA A 57 13.93 1.49 -6.39
CA ALA A 57 15.22 2.12 -6.66
C ALA A 57 16.10 2.23 -5.40
N ASP A 58 17.40 2.42 -5.62
CA ASP A 58 18.39 2.70 -4.57
C ASP A 58 18.80 4.18 -4.61
N LEU A 59 18.72 4.85 -3.45
CA LEU A 59 19.02 6.27 -3.38
C LEU A 59 20.47 6.61 -3.76
N ALA A 60 21.44 5.75 -3.44
CA ALA A 60 22.85 6.02 -3.70
C ALA A 60 23.21 5.82 -5.18
N THR A 61 22.63 4.83 -5.86
CA THR A 61 22.93 4.57 -7.28
C THR A 61 21.99 5.28 -8.24
N ASP A 62 20.72 5.42 -7.87
CA ASP A 62 19.67 5.89 -8.78
C ASP A 62 19.21 7.32 -8.47
N THR A 63 19.65 7.89 -7.34
CA THR A 63 19.26 9.22 -6.82
C THR A 63 17.75 9.37 -6.55
N ILE A 64 17.05 8.24 -6.40
CA ILE A 64 15.61 8.13 -6.15
C ILE A 64 15.41 7.52 -4.76
N PRO A 65 14.55 8.08 -3.89
CA PRO A 65 14.36 7.62 -2.51
C PRO A 65 13.49 6.34 -2.42
N GLY A 66 13.87 5.28 -3.12
CA GLY A 66 13.26 3.96 -3.03
C GLY A 66 13.81 3.12 -1.88
N MET A 67 13.32 1.88 -1.74
CA MET A 67 13.70 0.96 -0.65
C MET A 67 14.90 0.06 -0.99
N SER A 68 15.65 0.34 -2.06
CA SER A 68 16.76 -0.50 -2.56
C SER A 68 16.38 -1.96 -2.81
N VAL A 69 15.16 -2.19 -3.29
CA VAL A 69 14.60 -3.53 -3.49
C VAL A 69 15.34 -4.26 -4.61
N ASP A 70 15.51 -3.62 -5.77
CA ASP A 70 16.18 -4.24 -6.92
C ASP A 70 17.64 -4.58 -6.60
N LYS A 71 18.33 -3.68 -5.89
CA LYS A 71 19.70 -3.90 -5.41
C LYS A 71 19.78 -5.09 -4.45
N ALA A 72 18.84 -5.21 -3.50
CA ALA A 72 18.80 -6.34 -2.56
C ALA A 72 18.62 -7.69 -3.28
N TYR A 73 17.73 -7.76 -4.29
CA TYR A 73 17.58 -8.97 -5.10
C TYR A 73 18.84 -9.30 -5.88
N LYS A 74 19.46 -8.29 -6.50
CA LYS A 74 20.65 -8.48 -7.33
C LYS A 74 21.87 -8.94 -6.52
N GLU A 75 22.11 -8.32 -5.36
CA GLU A 75 23.39 -8.46 -4.64
C GLU A 75 23.33 -9.41 -3.44
N LEU A 76 22.19 -9.47 -2.72
CA LEU A 76 22.11 -10.21 -1.45
C LEU A 76 21.30 -11.50 -1.57
N ILE A 77 20.16 -11.46 -2.28
CA ILE A 77 19.28 -12.62 -2.44
C ILE A 77 19.78 -13.50 -3.58
N GLY A 78 19.98 -12.93 -4.78
CA GLY A 78 20.38 -13.67 -5.98
C GLY A 78 19.47 -14.88 -6.21
N ASN A 79 20.07 -16.07 -6.25
CA ASN A 79 19.36 -17.34 -6.45
C ASN A 79 19.03 -18.07 -5.12
N LYS A 80 19.21 -17.43 -3.96
CA LYS A 80 18.89 -18.05 -2.67
C LYS A 80 17.40 -18.37 -2.59
N LYS A 81 17.09 -19.60 -2.20
CA LYS A 81 15.72 -20.04 -1.93
C LYS A 81 15.35 -19.65 -0.50
N GLY A 82 14.23 -18.94 -0.34
CA GLY A 82 13.65 -18.65 0.96
C GLY A 82 12.55 -19.65 1.34
N THR A 83 12.06 -19.54 2.57
CA THR A 83 10.81 -20.17 3.00
C THR A 83 9.63 -19.36 2.48
N LYS A 84 8.59 -20.03 1.98
CA LYS A 84 7.41 -19.35 1.49
C LYS A 84 6.65 -18.69 2.65
N VAL A 85 6.28 -17.42 2.50
CA VAL A 85 5.64 -16.60 3.54
C VAL A 85 4.22 -16.25 3.12
N ILE A 86 3.25 -16.49 3.99
CA ILE A 86 1.87 -16.04 3.77
C ILE A 86 1.75 -14.59 4.25
N VAL A 87 1.27 -13.71 3.37
CA VAL A 87 0.96 -12.32 3.66
C VAL A 87 -0.54 -12.11 3.48
N ALA A 88 -1.22 -11.73 4.55
CA ALA A 88 -2.64 -11.38 4.49
C ALA A 88 -2.80 -9.91 4.08
N VAL A 89 -3.67 -9.67 3.10
CA VAL A 89 -4.09 -8.34 2.66
C VAL A 89 -5.50 -8.13 3.21
N MET A 90 -5.59 -7.39 4.32
CA MET A 90 -6.86 -7.04 4.95
C MET A 90 -7.31 -5.68 4.42
N ASP A 91 -8.24 -5.72 3.48
CA ASP A 91 -8.57 -4.59 2.61
C ASP A 91 -9.98 -4.75 2.00
N SER A 92 -10.23 -4.14 0.84
CA SER A 92 -11.49 -4.19 0.10
C SER A 92 -11.69 -5.48 -0.72
N GLY A 93 -10.82 -6.47 -0.52
CA GLY A 93 -10.73 -7.64 -1.41
C GLY A 93 -9.80 -7.41 -2.60
N MET A 94 -9.54 -8.50 -3.33
CA MET A 94 -8.51 -8.56 -4.38
C MET A 94 -9.05 -9.26 -5.62
N ASP A 95 -8.71 -8.77 -6.81
CA ASP A 95 -8.95 -9.48 -8.07
C ASP A 95 -8.11 -10.76 -8.11
N LEU A 96 -8.72 -11.87 -7.68
CA LEU A 96 -8.08 -13.19 -7.64
C LEU A 96 -7.72 -13.72 -9.05
N ASN A 97 -8.30 -13.13 -10.10
CA ASN A 97 -8.05 -13.52 -11.49
C ASN A 97 -7.01 -12.64 -12.18
N HIS A 98 -6.49 -11.62 -11.49
CA HIS A 98 -5.50 -10.70 -12.05
C HIS A 98 -4.29 -11.48 -12.58
N GLU A 99 -3.88 -11.21 -13.82
CA GLU A 99 -2.84 -11.98 -14.51
C GLU A 99 -1.49 -12.02 -13.80
N ASP A 100 -1.27 -11.06 -12.91
CA ASP A 100 -0.04 -10.81 -12.16
C ASP A 100 -0.10 -11.25 -10.69
N LEU A 101 -1.29 -11.69 -10.21
CA LEU A 101 -1.53 -12.07 -8.81
C LEU A 101 -1.98 -13.53 -8.66
N LYS A 102 -2.71 -14.09 -9.64
CA LYS A 102 -3.34 -15.42 -9.55
C LYS A 102 -2.38 -16.58 -9.20
N ASN A 103 -1.09 -16.43 -9.50
CA ASN A 103 -0.07 -17.45 -9.27
C ASN A 103 0.62 -17.32 -7.90
N VAL A 104 0.35 -16.23 -7.17
CA VAL A 104 0.89 -15.97 -5.83
C VAL A 104 -0.20 -15.97 -4.76
N LEU A 105 -1.40 -16.49 -5.05
CA LEU A 105 -2.46 -16.60 -4.05
C LEU A 105 -2.16 -17.71 -3.04
N TRP A 106 -2.44 -17.44 -1.76
CA TRP A 106 -2.59 -18.47 -0.74
C TRP A 106 -3.80 -19.33 -1.07
N THR A 107 -3.74 -20.63 -0.77
CA THR A 107 -4.87 -21.54 -0.98
C THR A 107 -5.09 -22.37 0.28
N ASN A 108 -6.29 -22.30 0.87
CA ASN A 108 -6.71 -23.26 1.88
C ASN A 108 -6.92 -24.62 1.21
N LYS A 109 -5.94 -25.51 1.33
CA LYS A 109 -5.99 -26.85 0.72
C LYS A 109 -6.94 -27.81 1.44
N LYS A 110 -7.51 -27.40 2.57
CA LYS A 110 -8.44 -28.20 3.33
C LYS A 110 -9.89 -27.97 2.91
N GLU A 111 -10.17 -26.88 2.20
CA GLU A 111 -11.47 -26.58 1.59
C GLU A 111 -11.66 -27.26 0.23
N ILE A 112 -12.90 -27.65 -0.06
CA ILE A 112 -13.36 -28.09 -1.37
C ILE A 112 -14.14 -26.93 -2.00
N PRO A 113 -13.58 -26.23 -3.01
CA PRO A 113 -14.19 -25.01 -3.53
C PRO A 113 -15.64 -25.17 -3.99
N GLY A 114 -16.53 -24.37 -3.42
CA GLY A 114 -17.90 -24.18 -3.88
C GLY A 114 -18.89 -25.25 -3.43
N ASN A 115 -18.56 -26.00 -2.38
CA ASN A 115 -19.47 -26.99 -1.81
C ASN A 115 -20.41 -26.40 -0.74
N ASN A 116 -20.20 -25.14 -0.32
CA ASN A 116 -20.93 -24.44 0.76
C ASN A 116 -20.81 -25.14 2.11
N ILE A 117 -19.68 -25.78 2.38
CA ILE A 117 -19.34 -26.46 3.62
C ILE A 117 -18.04 -25.85 4.14
N ASP A 118 -17.92 -25.76 5.47
CA ASP A 118 -16.66 -25.49 6.16
C ASP A 118 -15.96 -26.85 6.35
N ASP A 119 -15.15 -27.25 5.37
CA ASP A 119 -14.59 -28.60 5.30
C ASP A 119 -13.53 -28.83 6.38
N ASP A 120 -12.80 -27.77 6.74
CA ASP A 120 -11.74 -27.83 7.74
C ASP A 120 -12.19 -27.51 9.17
N ASN A 121 -13.46 -27.12 9.33
CA ASN A 121 -14.12 -26.72 10.58
C ASN A 121 -13.41 -25.55 11.28
N ASN A 122 -12.78 -24.65 10.53
CA ASN A 122 -12.16 -23.42 11.04
C ASN A 122 -13.20 -22.31 11.33
N GLY A 123 -14.46 -22.53 10.91
CA GLY A 123 -15.58 -21.63 11.10
C GLY A 123 -15.96 -20.79 9.88
N PHE A 124 -15.23 -20.90 8.77
CA PHE A 124 -15.31 -20.08 7.57
C PHE A 124 -15.60 -20.93 6.34
N ILE A 125 -16.84 -20.88 5.85
CA ILE A 125 -17.29 -21.67 4.70
C ILE A 125 -16.55 -21.24 3.42
N ASP A 126 -16.01 -22.20 2.68
CA ASP A 126 -15.39 -22.04 1.35
C ASP A 126 -14.24 -21.00 1.30
N ASP A 127 -13.45 -20.84 2.37
CA ASP A 127 -12.41 -19.81 2.49
C ASP A 127 -11.12 -20.09 1.69
N VAL A 128 -11.28 -20.47 0.41
CA VAL A 128 -10.23 -21.03 -0.46
C VAL A 128 -9.03 -20.09 -0.64
N HIS A 129 -9.24 -18.79 -0.82
CA HIS A 129 -8.17 -17.80 -1.02
C HIS A 129 -8.17 -16.70 0.05
N GLY A 130 -8.88 -16.94 1.15
CA GLY A 130 -9.18 -15.98 2.19
C GLY A 130 -10.69 -15.82 2.40
N TYR A 131 -11.11 -14.77 3.11
CA TYR A 131 -12.49 -14.63 3.56
C TYR A 131 -13.07 -13.22 3.39
N ASN A 132 -14.38 -13.16 3.16
CA ASN A 132 -15.14 -11.93 2.99
C ASN A 132 -16.08 -11.69 4.17
N PHE A 133 -15.70 -10.76 5.05
CA PHE A 133 -16.47 -10.34 6.22
C PHE A 133 -17.60 -9.36 5.87
N LEU A 134 -17.57 -8.76 4.68
CA LEU A 134 -18.58 -7.81 4.25
C LEU A 134 -19.78 -8.46 3.57
N GLY A 135 -19.73 -9.76 3.25
CA GLY A 135 -20.77 -10.42 2.46
C GLY A 135 -21.07 -9.64 1.17
N ASP A 136 -22.34 -9.29 0.95
CA ASP A 136 -22.79 -8.49 -0.19
C ASP A 136 -22.74 -6.97 0.06
N SER A 137 -22.28 -6.52 1.24
CA SER A 137 -22.09 -5.09 1.52
C SER A 137 -20.90 -4.53 0.75
N TYR A 138 -21.06 -3.30 0.25
CA TYR A 138 -19.99 -2.53 -0.37
C TYR A 138 -20.04 -1.08 0.11
N ASN A 139 -21.17 -0.38 -0.12
CA ASN A 139 -21.35 0.96 0.42
C ASN A 139 -21.71 0.89 1.90
N GLU A 140 -20.94 1.59 2.73
CA GLU A 140 -21.12 1.67 4.19
C GLU A 140 -21.02 3.12 4.69
N GLN A 141 -21.49 3.31 5.91
CA GLN A 141 -21.36 4.58 6.62
C GLN A 141 -19.95 4.74 7.21
N LEU A 142 -19.45 5.98 7.25
CA LEU A 142 -18.35 6.33 8.15
C LEU A 142 -18.79 6.07 9.60
N GLU A 143 -17.85 5.78 10.48
CA GLU A 143 -18.14 5.43 11.87
C GLU A 143 -18.80 6.60 12.59
N SER A 144 -18.46 7.86 12.27
CA SER A 144 -19.14 9.04 12.84
C SER A 144 -20.64 9.06 12.51
N ALA A 145 -21.03 8.74 11.27
CA ALA A 145 -22.44 8.62 10.89
C ALA A 145 -23.13 7.42 11.57
N ARG A 146 -22.42 6.29 11.73
CA ARG A 146 -22.93 5.11 12.46
C ARG A 146 -23.20 5.42 13.93
N ILE A 147 -22.26 6.11 14.59
CA ILE A 147 -22.40 6.58 15.97
C ILE A 147 -23.70 7.39 16.11
N VAL A 148 -23.95 8.34 15.21
CA VAL A 148 -25.17 9.18 15.25
C VAL A 148 -26.44 8.35 15.01
N ARG A 149 -26.45 7.50 13.98
CA ARG A 149 -27.64 6.70 13.60
C ARG A 149 -28.05 5.73 14.70
N LEU A 150 -27.07 5.06 15.33
CA LEU A 150 -27.30 3.99 16.29
C LEU A 150 -27.29 4.48 17.75
N GLY A 151 -26.93 5.75 18.00
CA GLY A 151 -26.86 6.29 19.35
C GLY A 151 -25.73 5.68 20.19
N LEU A 152 -24.58 5.39 19.57
CA LEU A 152 -23.45 4.73 20.24
C LEU A 152 -22.67 5.71 21.15
N GLY A 153 -22.13 5.16 22.24
CA GLY A 153 -21.28 5.89 23.18
C GLY A 153 -21.99 6.93 24.04
N ASP A 154 -21.21 7.81 24.66
CA ASP A 154 -21.71 8.81 25.60
C ASP A 154 -22.19 10.11 24.91
N ALA A 155 -22.68 11.06 25.72
CA ALA A 155 -23.18 12.33 25.23
C ALA A 155 -22.10 13.19 24.54
N ALA A 156 -20.83 13.08 24.96
CA ALA A 156 -19.73 13.85 24.40
C ALA A 156 -19.35 13.31 23.01
N LEU A 157 -19.22 11.99 22.87
CA LEU A 157 -19.00 11.33 21.59
C LEU A 157 -20.13 11.64 20.61
N GLN A 158 -21.38 11.52 21.06
CA GLN A 158 -22.57 11.87 20.26
C GLN A 158 -22.54 13.32 19.80
N ALA A 159 -22.14 14.26 20.65
CA ALA A 159 -22.07 15.67 20.29
C ALA A 159 -20.98 15.93 19.23
N LYS A 160 -19.79 15.32 19.40
CA LYS A 160 -18.68 15.42 18.45
C LYS A 160 -19.07 14.85 17.07
N ALA A 161 -19.56 13.62 17.03
CA ALA A 161 -19.96 12.95 15.79
C ALA A 161 -21.10 13.69 15.07
N LYS A 162 -22.09 14.24 15.80
CA LYS A 162 -23.17 15.05 15.18
C LYS A 162 -22.64 16.34 14.56
N ALA A 163 -21.67 17.00 15.19
CA ALA A 163 -21.09 18.22 14.67
C ALA A 163 -20.29 17.94 13.39
N GLU A 164 -19.47 16.88 13.41
CA GLU A 164 -18.67 16.43 12.26
C GLU A 164 -19.54 16.01 11.08
N VAL A 165 -20.46 15.04 11.27
CA VAL A 165 -21.35 14.55 10.19
C VAL A 165 -22.14 15.69 9.56
N LYS A 166 -22.58 16.67 10.35
CA LYS A 166 -23.28 17.85 9.83
C LYS A 166 -22.37 18.73 8.96
N ALA A 167 -21.14 18.98 9.41
CA ALA A 167 -20.18 19.79 8.68
C ALA A 167 -19.77 19.10 7.37
N ASP A 168 -19.35 17.84 7.47
CA ASP A 168 -18.84 17.06 6.35
C ASP A 168 -19.92 16.81 5.29
N TYR A 169 -21.18 16.57 5.71
CA TYR A 169 -22.28 16.41 4.76
C TYR A 169 -22.53 17.70 3.97
N ALA A 170 -22.46 18.86 4.64
CA ALA A 170 -22.63 20.15 3.98
C ALA A 170 -21.47 20.44 3.01
N GLU A 171 -20.24 20.12 3.40
CA GLU A 171 -19.07 20.24 2.55
C GLU A 171 -19.15 19.29 1.34
N ALA A 172 -19.49 18.01 1.55
CA ALA A 172 -19.62 17.04 0.48
C ALA A 172 -20.69 17.45 -0.54
N LEU A 173 -21.83 17.97 -0.07
CA LEU A 173 -22.89 18.47 -0.94
C LEU A 173 -22.42 19.68 -1.78
N ALA A 174 -21.72 20.63 -1.17
CA ALA A 174 -21.16 21.78 -1.87
C ALA A 174 -20.06 21.35 -2.86
N GLY A 175 -19.20 20.41 -2.47
CA GLY A 175 -18.16 19.80 -3.30
C GLY A 175 -18.74 19.13 -4.54
N LYS A 176 -19.79 18.32 -4.37
CA LYS A 176 -20.53 17.70 -5.48
C LYS A 176 -21.03 18.74 -6.48
N GLN A 177 -21.76 19.75 -6.01
CA GLN A 177 -22.30 20.81 -6.86
C GLN A 177 -21.21 21.57 -7.61
N ARG A 178 -20.09 21.86 -6.93
CA ARG A 178 -18.93 22.54 -7.54
C ARG A 178 -18.32 21.69 -8.65
N TYR A 179 -18.10 20.40 -8.43
CA TYR A 179 -17.51 19.51 -9.43
C TYR A 179 -18.46 19.26 -10.61
N GLU A 180 -19.77 19.16 -10.38
CA GLU A 180 -20.78 19.07 -11.46
C GLU A 180 -20.76 20.33 -12.35
N GLN A 181 -20.63 21.52 -11.75
CA GLN A 181 -20.49 22.78 -12.50
C GLN A 181 -19.19 22.83 -13.32
N ILE A 182 -18.06 22.42 -12.73
CA ILE A 182 -16.77 22.33 -13.44
C ILE A 182 -16.88 21.35 -14.61
N LEU A 183 -17.45 20.16 -14.39
CA LEU A 183 -17.61 19.15 -15.44
C LEU A 183 -18.43 19.69 -16.61
N GLN A 184 -19.54 20.38 -16.33
CA GLN A 184 -20.37 20.96 -17.37
C GLN A 184 -19.62 22.05 -18.15
N ALA A 185 -18.86 22.91 -17.46
CA ALA A 185 -18.05 23.94 -18.11
C ALA A 185 -16.96 23.33 -19.01
N VAL A 186 -16.27 22.29 -18.54
CA VAL A 186 -15.23 21.59 -19.30
C VAL A 186 -15.82 20.88 -20.52
N LYS A 187 -16.95 20.19 -20.37
CA LYS A 187 -17.64 19.51 -21.49
C LYS A 187 -18.09 20.50 -22.56
N ASN A 188 -18.68 21.62 -22.15
CA ASN A 188 -19.11 22.68 -23.09
C ASN A 188 -17.92 23.29 -23.82
N ALA A 189 -16.81 23.53 -23.11
CA ALA A 189 -15.60 24.08 -23.70
C ALA A 189 -14.93 23.09 -24.68
N ASP A 190 -14.86 21.81 -24.30
CA ASP A 190 -14.33 20.72 -25.12
C ASP A 190 -15.12 20.59 -26.43
N GLU A 191 -16.45 20.55 -26.36
CA GLU A 191 -17.31 20.49 -27.55
C GLU A 191 -17.11 21.69 -28.49
N ALA A 192 -17.04 22.90 -27.93
CA ALA A 192 -16.83 24.13 -28.70
C ALA A 192 -15.47 24.15 -29.41
N VAL A 193 -14.40 23.70 -28.74
CA VAL A 193 -13.05 23.65 -29.31
C VAL A 193 -12.93 22.55 -30.36
N LYS A 194 -13.51 21.36 -30.13
CA LYS A 194 -13.58 20.30 -31.15
C LYS A 194 -14.23 20.80 -32.43
N LYS A 195 -15.33 21.54 -32.29
CA LYS A 195 -16.05 22.16 -33.42
C LYS A 195 -15.21 23.21 -34.15
N GLU A 196 -14.52 24.09 -33.43
CA GLU A 196 -13.66 25.12 -34.03
C GLU A 196 -12.46 24.51 -34.77
N LEU A 197 -11.87 23.44 -34.24
CA LEU A 197 -10.73 22.76 -34.85
C LEU A 197 -11.15 21.76 -35.95
N GLY A 198 -12.41 21.34 -35.98
CA GLY A 198 -12.88 20.24 -36.82
C GLY A 198 -12.22 18.90 -36.49
N LYS A 199 -11.90 18.67 -35.20
CA LYS A 199 -11.21 17.46 -34.72
C LYS A 199 -11.93 16.88 -33.50
N ASP A 200 -11.96 15.56 -33.40
CA ASP A 200 -12.49 14.85 -32.22
C ASP A 200 -11.52 14.80 -31.04
N SER A 201 -10.24 15.14 -31.27
CA SER A 201 -9.21 15.25 -30.24
C SER A 201 -8.19 16.33 -30.58
N TYR A 202 -7.58 16.91 -29.56
CA TYR A 202 -6.62 17.99 -29.69
C TYR A 202 -5.64 18.01 -28.51
N THR A 203 -4.51 18.69 -28.72
CA THR A 203 -3.45 18.85 -27.72
C THR A 203 -3.46 20.26 -27.12
N LYS A 204 -2.70 20.47 -26.04
CA LYS A 204 -2.43 21.81 -25.49
C LYS A 204 -1.85 22.77 -26.54
N LYS A 205 -1.08 22.23 -27.51
CA LYS A 205 -0.50 23.03 -28.60
C LYS A 205 -1.56 23.46 -29.61
N ASP A 206 -2.52 22.58 -29.93
CA ASP A 206 -3.64 22.95 -30.81
C ASP A 206 -4.46 24.09 -30.20
N LEU A 207 -4.75 24.00 -28.89
CA LEU A 207 -5.44 25.06 -28.14
C LEU A 207 -4.74 26.41 -28.21
N ALA A 208 -3.41 26.42 -28.03
CA ALA A 208 -2.61 27.64 -28.11
C ALA A 208 -2.62 28.29 -29.50
N GLY A 209 -2.97 27.53 -30.54
CA GLY A 209 -3.12 28.02 -31.91
C GLY A 209 -4.47 28.67 -32.21
N ILE A 210 -5.46 28.57 -31.32
CA ILE A 210 -6.80 29.12 -31.53
C ILE A 210 -6.80 30.62 -31.22
N THR A 211 -7.21 31.44 -32.18
CA THR A 211 -7.50 32.86 -31.95
C THR A 211 -8.98 33.00 -31.56
N ALA A 212 -9.25 33.45 -30.33
CA ALA A 212 -10.62 33.64 -29.86
C ALA A 212 -11.35 34.73 -30.67
N LYS A 213 -12.47 34.35 -31.30
CA LYS A 213 -13.30 35.24 -32.13
C LYS A 213 -14.36 36.00 -31.32
N ASP A 214 -14.67 35.51 -30.12
CA ASP A 214 -15.62 36.11 -29.19
C ASP A 214 -15.24 35.79 -27.72
N GLU A 215 -15.93 36.43 -26.78
CA GLU A 215 -15.70 36.22 -25.34
C GLU A 215 -16.03 34.79 -24.89
N ALA A 216 -16.95 34.10 -25.56
CA ALA A 216 -17.33 32.74 -25.20
C ALA A 216 -16.19 31.76 -25.48
N MET A 217 -15.58 31.85 -26.66
CA MET A 217 -14.40 31.09 -27.03
C MET A 217 -13.22 31.43 -26.11
N GLN A 218 -13.02 32.70 -25.76
CA GLN A 218 -11.98 33.10 -24.82
C GLN A 218 -12.14 32.40 -23.45
N ARG A 219 -13.37 32.34 -22.92
CA ARG A 219 -13.66 31.60 -21.67
C ARG A 219 -13.43 30.09 -21.81
N ASN A 220 -13.86 29.49 -22.91
CA ASN A 220 -13.64 28.06 -23.17
C ASN A 220 -12.15 27.70 -23.22
N LEU A 221 -11.34 28.51 -23.91
CA LEU A 221 -9.90 28.33 -23.96
C LEU A 221 -9.26 28.46 -22.57
N ALA A 222 -9.72 29.41 -21.73
CA ALA A 222 -9.23 29.55 -20.36
C ALA A 222 -9.53 28.31 -19.50
N VAL A 223 -10.77 27.81 -19.54
CA VAL A 223 -11.18 26.58 -18.85
C VAL A 223 -10.30 25.39 -19.26
N LEU A 224 -10.10 25.19 -20.56
CA LEU A 224 -9.32 24.04 -21.05
C LEU A 224 -7.83 24.18 -20.74
N ASN A 225 -7.27 25.39 -20.84
CA ASN A 225 -5.87 25.63 -20.44
C ASN A 225 -5.64 25.32 -18.96
N GLN A 226 -6.61 25.64 -18.10
CA GLN A 226 -6.58 25.25 -16.70
C GLN A 226 -6.64 23.72 -16.55
N MET A 227 -7.43 23.00 -17.34
CA MET A 227 -7.44 21.52 -17.27
C MET A 227 -6.09 20.91 -17.68
N TYR A 228 -5.42 21.48 -18.68
CA TYR A 228 -4.07 21.08 -19.09
C TYR A 228 -2.95 21.51 -18.10
N SER A 229 -3.27 22.18 -16.99
CA SER A 229 -2.32 22.31 -15.87
C SER A 229 -2.42 21.16 -14.87
N PHE A 230 -3.50 20.38 -14.90
CA PHE A 230 -3.76 19.28 -13.98
C PHE A 230 -3.69 17.89 -14.62
N SER A 231 -3.80 17.80 -15.95
CA SER A 231 -3.81 16.51 -16.65
C SER A 231 -3.13 16.62 -18.02
N ALA A 232 -2.69 15.48 -18.57
CA ALA A 232 -2.02 15.46 -19.88
C ALA A 232 -3.03 15.63 -21.03
N SER A 233 -4.30 15.27 -20.81
CA SER A 233 -5.38 15.43 -21.78
C SER A 233 -6.71 15.85 -21.15
N ILE A 234 -7.62 16.39 -21.97
CA ILE A 234 -8.98 16.74 -21.53
C ILE A 234 -9.82 15.51 -21.14
N PRO A 235 -9.77 14.37 -21.87
CA PRO A 235 -10.42 13.14 -21.42
C PRO A 235 -9.96 12.67 -20.03
N GLU A 236 -8.67 12.75 -19.72
CA GLU A 236 -8.15 12.45 -18.39
C GLU A 236 -8.67 13.43 -17.33
N ALA A 237 -8.65 14.74 -17.63
CA ALA A 237 -9.22 15.74 -16.71
C ALA A 237 -10.70 15.47 -16.43
N ILE A 238 -11.49 15.12 -17.45
CA ILE A 238 -12.90 14.73 -17.31
C ILE A 238 -13.04 13.45 -16.45
N LYS A 239 -12.18 12.44 -16.63
CA LYS A 239 -12.15 11.23 -15.78
C LYS A 239 -11.92 11.62 -14.31
N SER A 240 -10.92 12.46 -14.03
CA SER A 240 -10.59 12.93 -12.67
C SER A 240 -11.72 13.74 -12.03
N ILE A 241 -12.33 14.68 -12.76
CA ILE A 241 -13.48 15.45 -12.27
C ILE A 241 -14.67 14.53 -11.98
N THR A 242 -14.95 13.58 -12.88
CA THR A 242 -16.04 12.61 -12.69
C THR A 242 -15.80 11.75 -11.45
N GLY A 243 -14.56 11.31 -11.22
CA GLY A 243 -14.18 10.62 -9.99
C GLY A 243 -14.47 11.44 -8.73
N GLY A 244 -14.17 12.74 -8.75
CA GLY A 244 -14.53 13.65 -7.65
C GLY A 244 -16.05 13.76 -7.42
N ILE A 245 -16.86 13.78 -8.48
CA ILE A 245 -18.34 13.76 -8.36
C ILE A 245 -18.81 12.45 -7.73
N THR A 246 -18.25 11.31 -8.16
CA THR A 246 -18.57 10.00 -7.58
C THR A 246 -18.24 9.99 -6.09
N TYR A 247 -17.04 10.42 -5.71
CA TYR A 247 -16.63 10.51 -4.30
C TYR A 247 -17.62 11.32 -3.46
N PHE A 248 -17.93 12.56 -3.85
CA PHE A 248 -18.86 13.39 -3.09
C PHE A 248 -20.30 12.86 -3.12
N THR A 249 -20.70 12.18 -4.20
CA THR A 249 -22.00 11.53 -4.30
C THR A 249 -22.13 10.37 -3.32
N ASP A 250 -21.09 9.55 -3.18
CA ASP A 250 -21.07 8.43 -2.24
C ASP A 250 -21.07 8.93 -0.80
N GLN A 251 -20.32 10.00 -0.50
CA GLN A 251 -20.34 10.66 0.81
C GLN A 251 -21.77 11.10 1.19
N VAL A 252 -22.46 11.79 0.29
CA VAL A 252 -23.82 12.29 0.53
C VAL A 252 -24.86 11.16 0.58
N ASN A 253 -24.77 10.16 -0.30
CA ASN A 253 -25.80 9.14 -0.43
C ASN A 253 -25.64 8.00 0.59
N TYR A 254 -24.40 7.69 0.98
CA TYR A 254 -24.05 6.50 1.76
C TYR A 254 -23.24 6.85 2.99
N ASN A 255 -22.05 7.43 2.84
CA ASN A 255 -21.05 7.44 3.92
C ASN A 255 -21.47 8.32 5.11
N LEU A 256 -22.06 9.49 4.84
CA LEU A 256 -22.54 10.45 5.84
C LEU A 256 -24.07 10.41 6.00
N ASN A 257 -24.77 9.62 5.19
CA ASN A 257 -26.22 9.54 5.19
C ASN A 257 -26.72 8.73 6.40
N LYS A 258 -27.26 9.41 7.41
CA LYS A 258 -27.82 8.79 8.63
C LYS A 258 -28.98 7.82 8.38
N ASP A 259 -29.69 7.92 7.25
CA ASP A 259 -30.84 7.08 6.93
C ASP A 259 -30.42 5.83 6.13
N PHE A 260 -29.17 5.77 5.67
CA PHE A 260 -28.60 4.61 5.01
C PHE A 260 -28.11 3.56 6.04
N ASN A 261 -28.19 2.28 5.69
CA ASN A 261 -27.66 1.19 6.49
C ASN A 261 -27.04 0.12 5.57
N GLY A 262 -25.75 0.31 5.27
CA GLY A 262 -24.97 -0.60 4.43
C GLY A 262 -24.84 -1.99 5.01
N ARG A 263 -24.87 -2.14 6.35
CA ARG A 263 -24.64 -3.44 7.02
C ARG A 263 -25.78 -4.44 6.87
N LYS A 264 -26.98 -3.97 6.52
CA LYS A 264 -28.19 -4.81 6.49
C LYS A 264 -28.04 -6.12 5.68
N PRO A 265 -27.41 -6.14 4.50
CA PRO A 265 -27.24 -7.37 3.71
C PRO A 265 -26.30 -8.40 4.34
N VAL A 266 -25.41 -8.00 5.28
CA VAL A 266 -24.48 -8.93 5.95
C VAL A 266 -25.22 -9.87 6.90
N GLY A 267 -26.32 -9.40 7.50
CA GLY A 267 -27.20 -10.22 8.33
C GLY A 267 -26.67 -10.54 9.73
N ASP A 268 -25.65 -9.82 10.18
CA ASP A 268 -25.00 -10.01 11.48
C ASP A 268 -25.30 -8.86 12.47
N ASN A 269 -24.83 -9.02 13.70
CA ASN A 269 -24.71 -7.96 14.69
C ASN A 269 -23.25 -7.47 14.77
N PRO A 270 -22.91 -6.29 14.20
CA PRO A 270 -21.55 -5.79 14.19
C PRO A 270 -21.04 -5.35 15.58
N TYR A 271 -21.91 -5.27 16.59
CA TYR A 271 -21.57 -4.89 17.96
C TYR A 271 -21.69 -6.07 18.95
N ASP A 272 -21.61 -7.29 18.44
CA ASP A 272 -21.41 -8.51 19.23
C ASP A 272 -20.24 -9.31 18.64
N ILE A 273 -19.09 -9.31 19.33
CA ILE A 273 -17.87 -10.02 18.90
C ILE A 273 -18.04 -11.54 18.85
N THR A 274 -19.07 -12.09 19.49
CA THR A 274 -19.37 -13.53 19.47
C THR A 274 -20.20 -13.96 18.27
N ASP A 275 -20.78 -13.00 17.55
CA ASP A 275 -21.47 -13.25 16.29
C ASP A 275 -20.45 -13.43 15.15
N THR A 276 -20.00 -14.67 14.99
CA THR A 276 -18.92 -15.10 14.08
C THR A 276 -19.40 -15.85 12.83
N LYS A 277 -20.72 -16.09 12.69
CA LYS A 277 -21.29 -16.90 11.61
C LYS A 277 -21.93 -16.03 10.53
N TYR A 278 -21.09 -15.27 9.83
CA TYR A 278 -21.46 -14.34 8.77
C TYR A 278 -20.34 -14.22 7.73
N GLY A 279 -20.63 -13.57 6.60
CA GLY A 279 -19.67 -13.46 5.50
C GLY A 279 -19.70 -14.67 4.55
N ASN A 280 -18.70 -14.77 3.68
CA ASN A 280 -18.55 -15.89 2.74
C ASN A 280 -17.10 -16.07 2.24
N GLY A 281 -16.84 -17.20 1.59
CA GLY A 281 -15.54 -17.57 1.03
C GLY A 281 -15.11 -16.83 -0.25
N ASN A 282 -15.78 -15.74 -0.63
CA ASN A 282 -15.42 -14.96 -1.82
C ASN A 282 -14.80 -13.60 -1.46
N PRO A 283 -13.48 -13.53 -1.22
CA PRO A 283 -12.77 -12.29 -0.89
C PRO A 283 -12.36 -11.48 -2.13
N MET A 284 -13.04 -11.67 -3.26
CA MET A 284 -12.83 -10.90 -4.48
C MET A 284 -13.48 -9.53 -4.37
N ASN A 285 -12.94 -8.54 -5.09
CA ASN A 285 -13.62 -7.28 -5.30
C ASN A 285 -14.96 -7.51 -6.04
N THR A 286 -16.00 -6.77 -5.65
CA THR A 286 -17.36 -6.92 -6.16
C THR A 286 -17.68 -5.95 -7.31
N VAL A 287 -16.95 -4.84 -7.37
CA VAL A 287 -17.06 -3.79 -8.38
C VAL A 287 -15.68 -3.26 -8.78
N ASP A 288 -15.56 -2.64 -9.96
CA ASP A 288 -14.29 -2.09 -10.46
C ASP A 288 -13.73 -0.97 -9.56
N THR A 289 -14.60 -0.23 -8.87
CA THR A 289 -14.21 0.84 -7.93
C THR A 289 -13.63 0.29 -6.61
N GLU A 290 -13.79 -1.00 -6.35
CA GLU A 290 -13.18 -1.71 -5.21
C GLU A 290 -11.77 -2.20 -5.58
N SER A 291 -10.96 -1.28 -6.12
CA SER A 291 -9.65 -1.57 -6.69
C SER A 291 -8.50 -1.56 -5.68
N HIS A 292 -8.73 -0.99 -4.50
CA HIS A 292 -7.70 -0.68 -3.51
C HIS A 292 -6.92 -1.92 -3.05
N GLY A 293 -7.62 -2.98 -2.60
CA GLY A 293 -6.95 -4.20 -2.14
C GLY A 293 -6.17 -4.93 -3.24
N THR A 294 -6.60 -4.83 -4.50
CA THR A 294 -5.84 -5.34 -5.65
C THR A 294 -4.55 -4.55 -5.87
N HIS A 295 -4.59 -3.22 -5.69
CA HIS A 295 -3.41 -2.35 -5.81
C HIS A 295 -2.39 -2.63 -4.72
N VAL A 296 -2.86 -2.73 -3.48
CA VAL A 296 -2.07 -3.12 -2.29
C VAL A 296 -1.40 -4.48 -2.49
N ALA A 297 -2.15 -5.48 -2.97
CA ALA A 297 -1.63 -6.82 -3.24
C ALA A 297 -0.48 -6.83 -4.27
N GLY A 298 -0.61 -6.06 -5.35
CA GLY A 298 0.43 -5.94 -6.38
C GLY A 298 1.73 -5.33 -5.86
N ILE A 299 1.65 -4.34 -4.96
CA ILE A 299 2.84 -3.73 -4.34
C ILE A 299 3.60 -4.78 -3.53
N ILE A 300 2.88 -5.66 -2.83
CA ILE A 300 3.50 -6.73 -2.03
C ILE A 300 4.12 -7.78 -2.96
N ALA A 301 3.37 -8.32 -3.92
CA ALA A 301 3.71 -9.60 -4.54
C ALA A 301 3.38 -9.77 -6.03
N ALA A 302 3.14 -8.69 -6.79
CA ALA A 302 3.05 -8.82 -8.26
C ALA A 302 4.28 -9.57 -8.81
N GLU A 303 4.06 -10.52 -9.71
CA GLU A 303 5.09 -11.43 -10.18
C GLU A 303 6.27 -10.68 -10.82
N ARG A 304 7.44 -10.75 -10.18
CA ARG A 304 8.60 -10.01 -10.68
C ARG A 304 9.13 -10.55 -12.00
N ASN A 305 9.47 -9.64 -12.91
CA ASN A 305 10.18 -9.90 -14.18
C ASN A 305 9.44 -10.84 -15.15
N ASN A 306 8.11 -10.94 -15.07
CA ASN A 306 7.32 -11.72 -16.02
C ASN A 306 6.98 -10.97 -17.33
N GLY A 307 7.48 -9.74 -17.48
CA GLY A 307 7.26 -8.89 -18.66
C GLY A 307 5.89 -8.21 -18.71
N LYS A 308 5.12 -8.27 -17.62
CA LYS A 308 3.83 -7.59 -17.44
C LYS A 308 4.01 -6.30 -16.63
N GLY A 309 2.92 -5.80 -16.04
CA GLY A 309 2.85 -4.46 -15.48
C GLY A 309 3.77 -4.20 -14.29
N ALA A 310 3.41 -4.65 -13.08
CA ALA A 310 4.09 -4.23 -11.86
C ALA A 310 5.07 -5.31 -11.35
N ASN A 311 6.08 -4.90 -10.59
CA ASN A 311 6.90 -5.81 -9.79
C ASN A 311 6.52 -5.62 -8.32
N GLY A 312 6.14 -6.68 -7.62
CA GLY A 312 5.94 -6.63 -6.17
C GLY A 312 7.27 -6.61 -5.42
N VAL A 313 7.29 -6.10 -4.20
CA VAL A 313 8.49 -6.05 -3.35
C VAL A 313 8.98 -7.46 -2.98
N ALA A 314 8.08 -8.39 -2.73
CA ALA A 314 8.38 -9.74 -2.28
C ALA A 314 8.19 -10.80 -3.37
N ASN A 315 9.18 -11.68 -3.49
CA ASN A 315 9.09 -12.96 -4.19
C ASN A 315 8.94 -14.09 -3.17
N ASN A 316 8.44 -15.25 -3.62
CA ASN A 316 8.27 -16.45 -2.79
C ASN A 316 7.32 -16.20 -1.60
N VAL A 317 6.19 -15.56 -1.89
CA VAL A 317 5.10 -15.30 -0.94
C VAL A 317 3.79 -15.87 -1.46
N GLU A 318 2.82 -16.01 -0.57
CA GLU A 318 1.43 -16.33 -0.88
C GLU A 318 0.52 -15.25 -0.29
N LEU A 319 -0.41 -14.70 -1.08
CA LEU A 319 -1.33 -13.65 -0.69
C LEU A 319 -2.67 -14.25 -0.24
N MET A 320 -3.05 -13.95 1.01
CA MET A 320 -4.37 -14.28 1.57
C MET A 320 -5.25 -13.03 1.51
N SER A 321 -6.40 -13.10 0.83
CA SER A 321 -7.30 -11.95 0.68
C SER A 321 -8.30 -11.90 1.83
N ILE A 322 -8.33 -10.82 2.61
CA ILE A 322 -9.32 -10.60 3.66
C ILE A 322 -10.12 -9.36 3.29
N ARG A 323 -11.36 -9.56 2.85
CA ARG A 323 -12.26 -8.47 2.48
C ARG A 323 -13.03 -8.00 3.70
N ALA A 324 -12.61 -6.88 4.28
CA ALA A 324 -13.16 -6.28 5.50
C ALA A 324 -13.31 -4.75 5.44
N VAL A 325 -12.82 -4.09 4.38
CA VAL A 325 -12.86 -2.64 4.22
C VAL A 325 -13.86 -2.26 3.12
N PRO A 326 -15.00 -1.62 3.46
CA PRO A 326 -16.03 -1.23 2.50
C PRO A 326 -15.72 0.14 1.85
N ASN A 327 -16.60 0.62 0.96
CA ASN A 327 -16.71 2.05 0.64
C ASN A 327 -17.36 2.78 1.82
N GLY A 328 -16.54 3.14 2.80
CA GLY A 328 -16.92 3.68 4.11
C GLY A 328 -15.90 3.23 5.16
N ASP A 329 -16.24 3.33 6.44
CA ASP A 329 -15.36 2.83 7.50
C ASP A 329 -15.63 1.35 7.79
N GLU A 330 -14.56 0.60 8.06
CA GLU A 330 -14.59 -0.76 8.52
C GLU A 330 -15.19 -0.91 9.94
N TYR A 331 -15.70 -2.10 10.26
CA TYR A 331 -16.21 -2.44 11.58
C TYR A 331 -15.12 -3.05 12.46
N ASP A 332 -15.01 -2.60 13.71
CA ASP A 332 -13.99 -3.11 14.66
C ASP A 332 -14.08 -4.65 14.82
N LYS A 333 -15.30 -5.20 14.76
CA LYS A 333 -15.54 -6.65 14.78
C LYS A 333 -14.88 -7.36 13.60
N ASP A 334 -15.10 -6.87 12.39
CA ASP A 334 -14.56 -7.49 11.16
C ASP A 334 -13.04 -7.42 11.16
N ILE A 335 -12.46 -6.31 11.62
CA ILE A 335 -11.00 -6.17 11.73
C ILE A 335 -10.42 -7.11 12.79
N ALA A 336 -11.04 -7.19 13.97
CA ALA A 336 -10.58 -8.08 15.02
C ALA A 336 -10.65 -9.57 14.60
N LEU A 337 -11.75 -9.98 13.95
CA LEU A 337 -11.91 -11.35 13.46
C LEU A 337 -11.03 -11.63 12.23
N GLY A 338 -10.84 -10.66 11.34
CA GLY A 338 -9.93 -10.76 10.20
C GLY A 338 -8.47 -10.94 10.61
N ILE A 339 -8.01 -10.22 11.64
CA ILE A 339 -6.67 -10.43 12.22
C ILE A 339 -6.53 -11.86 12.76
N ARG A 340 -7.52 -12.34 13.53
CA ARG A 340 -7.50 -13.71 14.07
C ARG A 340 -7.52 -14.76 12.97
N TYR A 341 -8.38 -14.58 11.97
CA TYR A 341 -8.45 -15.43 10.78
C TYR A 341 -7.09 -15.53 10.08
N ALA A 342 -6.41 -14.40 9.85
CA ALA A 342 -5.10 -14.39 9.22
C ALA A 342 -4.07 -15.18 10.04
N VAL A 343 -4.03 -14.94 11.36
CA VAL A 343 -3.13 -15.60 12.30
C VAL A 343 -3.36 -17.12 12.30
N ASP A 344 -4.61 -17.53 12.44
CA ASP A 344 -5.00 -18.94 12.57
C ASP A 344 -4.78 -19.72 11.27
N ASN A 345 -4.87 -19.05 10.12
CA ASN A 345 -4.52 -19.61 8.80
C ASN A 345 -3.03 -19.46 8.42
N GLY A 346 -2.18 -19.06 9.37
CA GLY A 346 -0.73 -19.13 9.25
C GLY A 346 -0.07 -17.94 8.56
N ALA A 347 -0.78 -16.80 8.41
CA ALA A 347 -0.18 -15.56 7.96
C ALA A 347 1.00 -15.18 8.87
N LYS A 348 2.04 -14.63 8.25
CA LYS A 348 3.26 -14.17 8.92
C LYS A 348 3.40 -12.65 8.88
N VAL A 349 2.68 -12.01 7.98
CA VAL A 349 2.54 -10.56 7.88
C VAL A 349 1.08 -10.27 7.54
N ILE A 350 0.49 -9.28 8.17
CA ILE A 350 -0.82 -8.71 7.81
C ILE A 350 -0.56 -7.28 7.36
N ASN A 351 -0.98 -6.94 6.15
CA ASN A 351 -1.02 -5.56 5.71
C ASN A 351 -2.44 -5.01 5.89
N ALA A 352 -2.54 -3.86 6.56
CA ALA A 352 -3.77 -3.12 6.80
C ALA A 352 -3.61 -1.68 6.26
N SER A 353 -4.19 -1.43 5.09
CA SER A 353 -4.07 -0.16 4.37
C SER A 353 -5.32 0.73 4.54
N PHE A 354 -5.88 0.73 5.75
CA PHE A 354 -7.08 1.48 6.13
C PHE A 354 -6.88 2.15 7.49
N GLY A 355 -7.75 3.09 7.84
CA GLY A 355 -7.84 3.63 9.18
C GLY A 355 -8.98 4.62 9.33
N LYS A 356 -9.36 4.90 10.58
CA LYS A 356 -10.50 5.76 10.91
C LYS A 356 -10.31 6.54 12.20
N ALA A 357 -11.07 7.63 12.35
CA ALA A 357 -11.00 8.51 13.51
C ALA A 357 -11.79 8.00 14.73
N TYR A 358 -12.76 7.12 14.52
CA TYR A 358 -13.64 6.61 15.57
C TYR A 358 -13.58 5.08 15.62
N SER A 359 -13.46 4.51 16.82
CA SER A 359 -13.46 3.07 17.03
C SER A 359 -14.17 2.76 18.36
N PRO A 360 -15.51 2.65 18.36
CA PRO A 360 -16.29 2.44 19.59
C PRO A 360 -15.99 1.09 20.26
N LYS A 361 -15.33 0.17 19.55
CA LYS A 361 -14.90 -1.15 20.02
C LYS A 361 -13.42 -1.41 19.76
N ALA A 362 -12.59 -0.38 19.89
CA ALA A 362 -11.13 -0.46 19.72
C ALA A 362 -10.51 -1.59 20.55
N GLU A 363 -11.06 -1.89 21.73
CA GLU A 363 -10.58 -2.97 22.59
C GLU A 363 -10.56 -4.34 21.90
N TRP A 364 -11.49 -4.63 20.98
CA TRP A 364 -11.50 -5.90 20.26
C TRP A 364 -10.32 -6.02 19.31
N VAL A 365 -9.99 -4.92 18.64
CA VAL A 365 -8.85 -4.86 17.73
C VAL A 365 -7.55 -4.92 18.52
N TYR A 366 -7.47 -4.27 19.68
CA TYR A 366 -6.31 -4.34 20.57
C TYR A 366 -6.02 -5.78 21.03
N GLU A 367 -7.04 -6.53 21.42
CA GLU A 367 -6.88 -7.95 21.79
C GLU A 367 -6.50 -8.83 20.60
N ALA A 368 -6.95 -8.48 19.38
CA ALA A 368 -6.52 -9.17 18.16
C ALA A 368 -5.06 -8.86 17.79
N LEU A 369 -4.60 -7.63 17.98
CA LEU A 369 -3.19 -7.24 17.76
C LEU A 369 -2.26 -7.96 18.75
N LYS A 370 -2.64 -8.06 20.02
CA LYS A 370 -1.92 -8.86 21.02
C LYS A 370 -1.88 -10.34 20.63
N TYR A 371 -3.01 -10.88 20.18
CA TYR A 371 -3.07 -12.26 19.69
C TYR A 371 -2.12 -12.50 18.50
N ALA A 372 -2.04 -11.55 17.56
CA ALA A 372 -1.07 -11.59 16.47
C ALA A 372 0.38 -11.54 16.96
N ALA A 373 0.66 -10.75 18.01
CA ALA A 373 2.00 -10.68 18.61
C ALA A 373 2.39 -12.01 19.26
N GLU A 374 1.49 -12.58 20.07
CA GLU A 374 1.67 -13.88 20.73
C GLU A 374 1.89 -15.04 19.75
N ASN A 375 1.34 -14.92 18.53
CA ASN A 375 1.46 -15.92 17.47
C ASN A 375 2.49 -15.56 16.38
N ASP A 376 3.40 -14.62 16.66
CA ASP A 376 4.52 -14.28 15.79
C ASP A 376 4.09 -13.81 14.38
N VAL A 377 3.13 -12.89 14.34
CA VAL A 377 2.61 -12.27 13.12
C VAL A 377 2.86 -10.76 13.17
N LEU A 378 3.50 -10.20 12.14
CA LEU A 378 3.72 -8.75 12.05
C LEU A 378 2.48 -8.07 11.46
N PHE A 379 2.02 -6.98 12.06
CA PHE A 379 0.93 -6.15 11.55
C PHE A 379 1.50 -4.84 10.99
N VAL A 380 1.25 -4.55 9.72
CA VAL A 380 1.77 -3.37 9.01
C VAL A 380 0.61 -2.45 8.68
N HIS A 381 0.64 -1.24 9.22
CA HIS A 381 -0.49 -0.30 9.17
C HIS A 381 -0.11 0.99 8.44
N ALA A 382 -1.06 1.54 7.68
CA ALA A 382 -0.93 2.84 7.02
C ALA A 382 -1.20 4.00 8.00
N ALA A 383 -0.36 5.03 8.01
CA ALA A 383 -0.51 6.14 8.95
C ALA A 383 -1.71 7.09 8.68
N GLY A 384 -2.27 7.06 7.47
CA GLY A 384 -3.35 7.97 7.03
C GLY A 384 -2.85 9.16 6.20
N ASN A 385 -3.79 9.87 5.59
CA ASN A 385 -3.53 10.75 4.44
C ASN A 385 -3.97 12.22 4.65
N ASP A 386 -3.96 12.70 5.89
CA ASP A 386 -4.49 14.03 6.26
C ASP A 386 -3.39 15.09 6.42
N GLY A 387 -2.12 14.73 6.24
CA GLY A 387 -0.98 15.59 6.55
C GLY A 387 -0.90 15.95 8.04
N ALA A 388 -1.48 15.12 8.91
CA ALA A 388 -1.73 15.40 10.31
C ALA A 388 -0.70 14.75 11.25
N ASN A 389 -0.54 15.35 12.42
CA ASN A 389 0.28 14.79 13.50
C ASN A 389 -0.56 13.81 14.35
N LEU A 390 -0.29 12.52 14.22
CA LEU A 390 -0.97 11.48 15.01
C LEU A 390 -0.65 11.53 16.50
N ASP A 391 0.43 12.22 16.90
CA ASP A 391 0.71 12.44 18.32
C ASP A 391 -0.23 13.49 18.94
N ASP A 392 -0.96 14.26 18.13
CA ASP A 392 -2.09 15.09 18.59
C ASP A 392 -3.39 14.28 18.59
N TYR A 393 -3.40 13.23 19.42
CA TYR A 393 -4.45 12.22 19.47
C TYR A 393 -5.87 12.78 19.66
N GLU A 394 -6.03 13.90 20.39
CA GLU A 394 -7.36 14.47 20.65
C GLU A 394 -8.01 15.01 19.37
N ASN A 395 -7.18 15.51 18.43
CA ASN A 395 -7.61 16.07 17.16
C ASN A 395 -7.49 15.08 15.99
N HIS A 396 -6.48 14.19 16.03
CA HIS A 396 -6.16 13.26 14.95
C HIS A 396 -6.03 11.82 15.45
N PRO A 397 -7.08 11.26 16.11
CA PRO A 397 -7.08 9.85 16.44
C PRO A 397 -7.04 9.02 15.15
N ASN A 398 -6.26 7.94 15.15
CA ASN A 398 -6.18 7.02 14.02
C ASN A 398 -6.22 5.59 14.56
N TYR A 399 -7.16 4.78 14.06
CA TYR A 399 -7.33 3.38 14.43
C TYR A 399 -7.22 2.48 13.20
N PRO A 400 -6.71 1.24 13.33
CA PRO A 400 -6.14 0.66 14.55
C PRO A 400 -4.83 1.34 14.98
N ASN A 401 -4.48 1.19 16.25
CA ASN A 401 -3.19 1.59 16.83
C ASN A 401 -2.79 0.58 17.91
N ASP A 402 -1.51 0.54 18.27
CA ASP A 402 -0.96 -0.31 19.33
C ASP A 402 -0.68 0.45 20.63
N GLN A 403 -1.24 1.65 20.77
CA GLN A 403 -1.03 2.56 21.90
C GLN A 403 -2.34 3.24 22.29
N ILE A 404 -2.59 3.36 23.60
CA ILE A 404 -3.72 4.17 24.08
C ILE A 404 -3.23 5.61 24.20
N LYS A 405 -3.67 6.47 23.25
CA LYS A 405 -3.10 7.81 23.05
C LYS A 405 -1.60 7.69 22.77
N ASN A 406 -0.78 8.57 23.33
CA ASN A 406 0.68 8.50 23.25
C ASN A 406 1.29 7.62 24.37
N GLY A 407 0.61 6.54 24.72
CA GLY A 407 1.01 5.60 25.76
C GLY A 407 2.18 4.70 25.33
N ALA A 408 2.50 3.70 26.14
CA ALA A 408 3.42 2.65 25.69
C ALA A 408 2.71 1.72 24.70
N GLU A 409 3.48 1.19 23.74
CA GLU A 409 3.02 0.12 22.86
C GLU A 409 2.61 -1.10 23.71
N PHE A 410 1.39 -1.61 23.52
CA PHE A 410 0.93 -2.84 24.17
C PHE A 410 1.20 -4.09 23.32
N ALA A 411 1.67 -3.93 22.08
CA ALA A 411 2.05 -5.00 21.17
C ALA A 411 3.35 -4.62 20.44
N ASP A 412 4.33 -5.52 20.40
CA ASP A 412 5.67 -5.24 19.82
C ASP A 412 5.80 -5.64 18.34
N ASN A 413 4.68 -5.94 17.69
CA ASN A 413 4.57 -6.48 16.34
C ASN A 413 3.82 -5.55 15.36
N VAL A 414 3.43 -4.34 15.77
CA VAL A 414 2.74 -3.37 14.90
C VAL A 414 3.75 -2.38 14.34
N ILE A 415 3.71 -2.09 13.04
CA ILE A 415 4.53 -1.05 12.40
C ILE A 415 3.65 -0.09 11.61
N THR A 416 3.68 1.20 11.98
CA THR A 416 2.88 2.25 11.34
C THR A 416 3.72 3.03 10.32
N VAL A 417 3.22 3.15 9.09
CA VAL A 417 4.01 3.57 7.93
C VAL A 417 3.48 4.87 7.32
N GLY A 418 4.33 5.91 7.32
CA GLY A 418 4.11 7.15 6.56
C GLY A 418 4.60 7.04 5.11
N ALA A 419 4.19 7.98 4.26
CA ALA A 419 4.43 7.96 2.82
C ALA A 419 5.52 8.95 2.36
N LEU A 420 6.36 8.49 1.44
CA LEU A 420 7.34 9.29 0.71
C LEU A 420 6.89 9.54 -0.73
N ALA A 421 7.37 10.65 -1.28
CA ALA A 421 7.32 10.97 -2.69
C ALA A 421 8.62 10.59 -3.41
N ASN A 422 8.57 10.56 -4.75
CA ASN A 422 9.63 10.06 -5.62
C ASN A 422 10.86 10.97 -5.77
N LYS A 423 10.92 12.10 -5.04
CA LYS A 423 12.00 13.08 -5.11
C LYS A 423 12.68 13.26 -3.76
N TYR A 424 13.97 12.94 -3.69
CA TYR A 424 14.78 13.16 -2.49
C TYR A 424 14.98 14.67 -2.25
N GLY A 425 14.91 15.09 -0.99
CA GLY A 425 15.05 16.50 -0.59
C GLY A 425 13.90 16.97 0.31
N SER A 426 13.65 18.27 0.34
CA SER A 426 12.63 18.86 1.23
C SER A 426 11.19 18.45 0.89
N THR A 427 10.92 17.99 -0.32
CA THR A 427 9.60 17.54 -0.78
C THR A 427 9.49 16.01 -0.84
N MET A 428 10.35 15.28 -0.11
CA MET A 428 10.36 13.82 -0.13
C MET A 428 9.31 13.19 0.79
N LEU A 429 8.81 13.92 1.79
CA LEU A 429 7.60 13.52 2.50
C LEU A 429 6.42 13.78 1.57
N ALA A 430 5.53 12.80 1.40
CA ALA A 430 4.31 13.05 0.64
C ALA A 430 3.44 14.06 1.39
N ASP A 431 2.90 15.07 0.71
CA ASP A 431 2.19 16.17 1.35
C ASP A 431 0.98 15.71 2.19
N PHE A 432 0.36 14.58 1.80
CA PHE A 432 -0.75 13.98 2.54
C PHE A 432 -0.32 13.09 3.71
N SER A 433 0.96 12.71 3.83
CA SER A 433 1.37 11.70 4.82
C SER A 433 1.11 12.20 6.23
N ASN A 434 0.33 11.44 7.01
CA ASN A 434 0.34 11.59 8.45
C ASN A 434 1.72 11.26 9.00
N TYR A 435 2.03 11.86 10.14
CA TYR A 435 3.32 11.78 10.81
C TYR A 435 3.12 11.79 12.34
N GLY A 436 4.16 11.45 13.10
CA GLY A 436 4.09 11.44 14.55
C GLY A 436 5.36 10.84 15.13
N LYS A 437 6.01 11.55 16.05
CA LYS A 437 7.24 11.08 16.69
C LYS A 437 7.02 9.79 17.48
N ILE A 438 5.79 9.54 17.93
CA ILE A 438 5.40 8.40 18.74
C ILE A 438 4.58 7.40 17.90
N ASN A 439 3.62 7.87 17.11
CA ASN A 439 2.62 7.02 16.45
C ASN A 439 2.92 6.67 14.98
N VAL A 440 4.07 7.10 14.43
CA VAL A 440 4.54 6.68 13.09
C VAL A 440 5.95 6.13 13.21
N ASP A 441 6.18 4.89 12.77
CA ASP A 441 7.47 4.22 12.96
C ASP A 441 8.49 4.58 11.90
N VAL A 442 8.08 4.50 10.64
CA VAL A 442 8.96 4.59 9.46
C VAL A 442 8.25 5.26 8.30
N PHE A 443 9.02 5.70 7.31
CA PHE A 443 8.49 6.17 6.03
C PHE A 443 8.88 5.25 4.88
N ALA A 444 8.00 5.05 3.92
CA ALA A 444 8.26 4.25 2.71
C ALA A 444 7.60 4.88 1.46
N PRO A 445 8.03 4.52 0.24
CA PRO A 445 7.42 4.99 -1.00
C PRO A 445 5.89 4.84 -1.02
N GLY A 446 5.15 5.94 -1.17
CA GLY A 446 3.69 5.93 -1.11
C GLY A 446 2.99 6.90 -2.06
N ALA A 447 3.68 7.87 -2.66
CA ALA A 447 3.09 8.74 -3.67
C ALA A 447 3.32 8.20 -5.09
N GLU A 448 2.30 8.21 -5.94
CA GLU A 448 2.38 7.78 -7.35
C GLU A 448 3.03 6.38 -7.50
N ILE A 449 2.48 5.39 -6.78
CA ILE A 449 2.90 4.00 -6.86
C ILE A 449 2.09 3.28 -7.95
N TYR A 450 2.79 2.70 -8.92
CA TYR A 450 2.20 1.91 -9.99
C TYR A 450 1.97 0.46 -9.52
N SER A 451 0.73 -0.02 -9.62
CA SER A 451 0.39 -1.39 -9.23
C SER A 451 -0.86 -1.88 -9.95
N THR A 452 -1.21 -3.14 -9.69
CA THR A 452 -2.35 -3.88 -10.24
C THR A 452 -3.70 -3.28 -9.84
N VAL A 453 -4.68 -3.24 -10.72
CA VAL A 453 -6.09 -2.92 -10.40
C VAL A 453 -7.01 -3.91 -11.13
N PRO A 454 -8.28 -4.08 -10.70
CA PRO A 454 -9.15 -5.12 -11.23
C PRO A 454 -9.26 -5.13 -12.76
N GLY A 455 -9.40 -6.34 -13.31
CA GLY A 455 -9.53 -6.56 -14.74
C GLY A 455 -8.18 -6.61 -15.47
N SER A 456 -7.11 -7.07 -14.80
CA SER A 456 -5.75 -7.15 -15.35
C SER A 456 -5.24 -5.81 -15.89
N LYS A 457 -5.47 -4.74 -15.12
CA LYS A 457 -5.07 -3.37 -15.43
C LYS A 457 -4.06 -2.89 -14.39
N TYR A 458 -3.48 -1.72 -14.64
CA TYR A 458 -2.50 -1.14 -13.75
C TYR A 458 -2.69 0.38 -13.71
N GLU A 459 -2.60 0.97 -12.53
CA GLU A 459 -2.77 2.41 -12.33
C GLU A 459 -1.79 2.94 -11.26
N PHE A 460 -1.51 4.24 -11.34
CA PHE A 460 -0.80 4.96 -10.28
C PHE A 460 -1.80 5.37 -9.18
N MET A 461 -1.47 5.07 -7.93
CA MET A 461 -2.22 5.55 -6.76
C MET A 461 -1.25 6.18 -5.74
N GLY A 462 -1.78 7.05 -4.88
CA GLY A 462 -1.00 7.70 -3.83
C GLY A 462 -1.68 7.56 -2.48
N GLY A 463 -0.91 7.21 -1.46
CA GLY A 463 -1.39 7.10 -0.08
C GLY A 463 -0.37 6.40 0.81
N THR A 464 -0.50 6.56 2.13
CA THR A 464 0.15 5.66 3.10
C THR A 464 -0.28 4.21 2.88
N SER A 465 -1.46 4.01 2.29
CA SER A 465 -1.98 2.72 1.83
C SER A 465 -1.12 2.03 0.76
N MET A 466 -0.26 2.78 0.06
CA MET A 466 0.72 2.25 -0.88
C MET A 466 2.12 2.09 -0.23
N ALA A 467 2.39 2.83 0.86
CA ALA A 467 3.63 2.71 1.62
C ALA A 467 3.64 1.47 2.53
N SER A 468 2.54 1.20 3.24
CA SER A 468 2.38 0.02 4.10
C SER A 468 2.63 -1.31 3.37
N PRO A 469 2.06 -1.60 2.18
CA PRO A 469 2.34 -2.85 1.47
C PRO A 469 3.79 -2.96 1.02
N GLY A 470 4.46 -1.84 0.74
CA GLY A 470 5.90 -1.83 0.48
C GLY A 470 6.69 -2.37 1.67
N VAL A 471 6.34 -1.93 2.88
CA VAL A 471 6.95 -2.40 4.14
C VAL A 471 6.54 -3.84 4.47
N ALA A 472 5.29 -4.23 4.21
CA ALA A 472 4.84 -5.61 4.34
C ALA A 472 5.62 -6.56 3.42
N GLY A 473 5.91 -6.12 2.19
CA GLY A 473 6.79 -6.83 1.27
C GLY A 473 8.22 -6.95 1.80
N VAL A 474 8.80 -5.87 2.36
CA VAL A 474 10.12 -5.92 3.01
C VAL A 474 10.14 -6.93 4.16
N ALA A 475 9.13 -6.91 5.03
CA ALA A 475 8.98 -7.86 6.12
C ALA A 475 8.88 -9.30 5.61
N ALA A 476 8.09 -9.54 4.56
CA ALA A 476 7.94 -10.85 3.96
C ALA A 476 9.25 -11.38 3.36
N VAL A 477 10.06 -10.53 2.71
CA VAL A 477 11.38 -10.92 2.21
C VAL A 477 12.34 -11.27 3.35
N ILE A 478 12.35 -10.49 4.44
CA ILE A 478 13.16 -10.79 5.62
C ILE A 478 12.77 -12.16 6.20
N ARG A 479 11.47 -12.40 6.40
CA ARG A 479 10.96 -13.68 6.94
C ARG A 479 11.20 -14.85 6.01
N SER A 480 11.16 -14.62 4.70
CA SER A 480 11.46 -15.63 3.68
C SER A 480 12.92 -16.08 3.75
N GLN A 481 13.86 -15.13 3.88
CA GLN A 481 15.29 -15.43 3.94
C GLN A 481 15.78 -15.86 5.34
N TYR A 482 15.10 -15.41 6.40
CA TYR A 482 15.46 -15.65 7.80
C TYR A 482 14.24 -16.09 8.64
N PRO A 483 13.68 -17.29 8.39
CA PRO A 483 12.38 -17.72 8.93
C PRO A 483 12.32 -17.91 10.45
N LYS A 484 13.46 -17.83 11.14
CA LYS A 484 13.55 -17.94 12.61
C LYS A 484 13.47 -16.58 13.32
N LEU A 485 13.48 -15.47 12.58
CA LEU A 485 13.31 -14.14 13.16
C LEU A 485 11.85 -13.93 13.54
N THR A 486 11.64 -13.44 14.76
CA THR A 486 10.28 -13.15 15.25
C THR A 486 9.73 -11.86 14.64
N ALA A 487 8.41 -11.66 14.68
CA ALA A 487 7.74 -10.44 14.24
C ALA A 487 8.34 -9.19 14.91
N ALA A 488 8.56 -9.23 16.22
CA ALA A 488 9.21 -8.15 16.97
C ALA A 488 10.65 -7.87 16.50
N GLN A 489 11.42 -8.92 16.18
CA GLN A 489 12.76 -8.76 15.61
C GLN A 489 12.70 -8.15 14.20
N VAL A 490 11.72 -8.55 13.37
CA VAL A 490 11.53 -7.99 12.03
C VAL A 490 11.13 -6.51 12.10
N LYS A 491 10.20 -6.11 13.00
CA LYS A 491 9.87 -4.70 13.28
C LYS A 491 11.14 -3.91 13.59
N LYS A 492 11.91 -4.37 14.58
CA LYS A 492 13.17 -3.73 15.00
C LYS A 492 14.20 -3.65 13.87
N ILE A 493 14.35 -4.70 13.07
CA ILE A 493 15.27 -4.70 11.93
C ILE A 493 14.89 -3.59 10.95
N ILE A 494 13.63 -3.53 10.52
CA ILE A 494 13.15 -2.52 9.57
C ILE A 494 13.39 -1.11 10.11
N MET A 495 13.02 -0.85 11.37
CA MET A 495 13.19 0.46 12.01
C MET A 495 14.68 0.83 12.20
N GLN A 496 15.54 -0.12 12.55
CA GLN A 496 16.95 0.17 12.84
C GLN A 496 17.84 0.22 11.60
N SER A 497 17.51 -0.51 10.54
CA SER A 497 18.32 -0.58 9.31
C SER A 497 17.97 0.48 8.27
N GLY A 498 16.85 1.19 8.43
CA GLY A 498 16.42 2.23 7.51
C GLY A 498 17.44 3.37 7.37
N ILE A 499 17.32 4.11 6.27
CA ILE A 499 18.23 5.22 5.95
C ILE A 499 17.75 6.49 6.68
N ALA A 500 18.67 7.15 7.38
CA ALA A 500 18.43 8.43 8.04
C ALA A 500 18.96 9.61 7.21
N THR A 501 18.34 10.77 7.38
CA THR A 501 18.70 12.03 6.72
C THR A 501 18.56 13.19 7.69
N LYS A 502 19.41 14.20 7.55
CA LYS A 502 19.30 15.48 8.28
C LYS A 502 18.49 16.52 7.52
N THR A 503 18.08 16.22 6.29
CA THR A 503 17.26 17.12 5.49
C THR A 503 15.93 17.40 6.19
N LYS A 504 15.56 18.68 6.21
CA LYS A 504 14.22 19.09 6.64
C LYS A 504 13.24 18.83 5.51
N VAL A 505 12.15 18.14 5.83
CA VAL A 505 11.02 17.90 4.95
C VAL A 505 9.89 18.86 5.24
N VAL A 506 9.18 19.25 4.19
CA VAL A 506 7.92 19.99 4.24
C VAL A 506 6.83 19.03 4.68
N ILE A 507 5.99 19.48 5.60
CA ILE A 507 4.90 18.70 6.20
C ILE A 507 3.58 19.31 5.72
N GLY A 508 2.63 18.47 5.28
CA GLY A 508 1.30 18.95 4.87
C GLY A 508 1.32 19.83 3.61
N GLY A 509 2.41 19.83 2.83
CA GLY A 509 2.60 20.75 1.72
C GLY A 509 2.80 22.23 2.11
N ASP A 510 2.95 22.54 3.41
CA ASP A 510 3.19 23.91 3.90
C ASP A 510 4.69 24.13 4.19
N PRO A 511 5.42 24.92 3.37
CA PRO A 511 6.85 25.17 3.59
C PRO A 511 7.19 25.80 4.95
N SER A 512 6.22 26.46 5.60
CA SER A 512 6.38 27.03 6.94
C SER A 512 6.41 25.94 8.02
N ASN A 513 5.76 24.80 7.77
CA ASN A 513 5.77 23.62 8.61
C ASN A 513 6.81 22.61 8.09
N ASN A 514 8.00 22.63 8.67
CA ASN A 514 9.07 21.72 8.27
C ASN A 514 9.83 21.15 9.46
N ASN A 515 10.24 19.89 9.35
CA ASN A 515 11.02 19.21 10.38
C ASN A 515 11.88 18.09 9.77
N THR A 516 12.73 17.43 10.56
CA THR A 516 13.46 16.24 10.11
C THR A 516 12.63 14.98 10.33
N LEU A 517 12.87 13.92 9.55
CA LEU A 517 12.22 12.62 9.76
C LEU A 517 12.38 12.13 11.22
N ALA A 518 13.55 12.36 11.82
CA ALA A 518 13.84 12.01 13.22
C ALA A 518 12.94 12.67 14.26
N ASN A 519 12.26 13.77 13.91
CA ASN A 519 11.33 14.46 14.79
C ASN A 519 9.85 14.21 14.44
N ILE A 520 9.58 13.47 13.36
CA ILE A 520 8.22 13.19 12.89
C ILE A 520 7.94 11.69 12.69
N SER A 521 8.88 10.82 13.07
CA SER A 521 8.68 9.38 13.26
C SER A 521 9.56 8.82 14.37
N THR A 522 9.19 7.66 14.90
CA THR A 522 9.91 6.94 15.96
C THR A 522 11.34 6.65 15.51
N SER A 523 11.52 6.02 14.35
CA SER A 523 12.84 5.65 13.84
C SER A 523 13.60 6.81 13.18
N GLY A 524 12.87 7.79 12.64
CA GLY A 524 13.44 8.85 11.81
C GLY A 524 13.95 8.39 10.45
N LYS A 525 13.51 7.23 9.96
CA LYS A 525 14.15 6.54 8.83
C LYS A 525 13.20 6.20 7.70
N MET A 526 13.79 6.16 6.50
CA MET A 526 13.20 5.61 5.29
C MET A 526 13.51 4.12 5.19
N VAL A 527 12.51 3.28 4.93
CA VAL A 527 12.69 1.83 4.85
C VAL A 527 13.67 1.44 3.75
N ASN A 528 14.55 0.47 4.03
CA ASN A 528 15.56 0.01 3.07
C ASN A 528 15.79 -1.51 3.20
N LEU A 529 15.38 -2.27 2.17
CA LEU A 529 15.45 -3.74 2.16
C LEU A 529 16.91 -4.24 2.17
N TYR A 530 17.80 -3.57 1.45
CA TYR A 530 19.21 -3.98 1.38
C TYR A 530 19.85 -3.97 2.77
N ASN A 531 19.77 -2.83 3.47
CA ASN A 531 20.29 -2.71 4.83
C ASN A 531 19.56 -3.67 5.80
N ALA A 532 18.24 -3.85 5.63
CA ALA A 532 17.46 -4.75 6.48
C ALA A 532 17.94 -6.20 6.37
N LEU A 533 18.28 -6.69 5.19
CA LEU A 533 18.81 -8.05 5.00
C LEU A 533 20.20 -8.24 5.61
N LEU A 534 21.05 -7.21 5.62
CA LEU A 534 22.36 -7.26 6.29
C LEU A 534 22.22 -7.34 7.81
N LEU A 535 21.30 -6.55 8.38
CA LEU A 535 21.02 -6.59 9.81
C LEU A 535 20.33 -7.91 10.20
N ALA A 536 19.37 -8.39 9.41
CA ALA A 536 18.73 -9.68 9.60
C ALA A 536 19.73 -10.85 9.56
N GLU A 537 20.72 -10.82 8.67
CA GLU A 537 21.80 -11.81 8.66
C GLU A 537 22.60 -11.81 9.97
N SER A 538 22.91 -10.61 10.47
CA SER A 538 23.69 -10.44 11.70
C SER A 538 22.93 -10.91 12.93
N VAL A 539 21.62 -10.62 13.00
CA VAL A 539 20.74 -11.07 14.09
C VAL A 539 20.53 -12.59 14.04
N SER A 540 20.25 -13.15 12.86
CA SER A 540 20.03 -14.60 12.71
C SER A 540 21.27 -15.44 13.03
N LYS A 541 22.48 -14.87 12.87
CA LYS A 541 23.76 -15.48 13.28
C LYS A 541 24.14 -15.19 14.74
N GLY A 542 23.31 -14.47 15.50
CA GLY A 542 23.58 -14.10 16.89
C GLY A 542 24.70 -13.09 17.08
N LYS A 543 25.13 -12.39 16.01
CA LYS A 543 26.16 -11.33 16.08
C LYS A 543 25.62 -10.03 16.66
N VAL A 544 24.34 -9.77 16.43
CA VAL A 544 23.59 -8.64 16.99
C VAL A 544 22.40 -9.20 17.78
N LYS A 545 22.14 -8.64 18.97
CA LYS A 545 20.94 -8.93 19.77
C LYS A 545 20.01 -7.73 19.71
N LEU A 546 18.73 -7.97 19.44
CA LEU A 546 17.67 -6.96 19.33
C LEU A 546 16.62 -7.13 20.41
#